data_AF-A0AAD4ZAV3-F1
#
_entry.id   AF-A0AAD4ZAV3-F1
#
_cell.length_a   1.000
_cell.length_b   1.000
_cell.length_c   1.000
_cell.angle_alpha   90.00
_cell.angle_beta   90.00
_cell.angle_gamma   90.00
#
_symmetry.space_group_name_H-M   'P 1'
#
loop_
_entity.id
_entity.type
_entity.pdbx_description
1 polymer ?
#
loop_
_entity_poly.entity_id
_entity_poly.type
_entity_poly.pdbx_seq_one_letter_code
_entity_poly.pdbx_strand_id
1 'polypeptide(L)'
;MDPTYTRWIFQGEEPSSSVQDEYREMPETYFIYRDAFLQDDDVVEPTQDREELNFKNLVDDAELPLYTGCSYTKMSAIVVLYKYKARHSLTDIAFDGLLHLLHGFLPRDNRLPNSLYATKKLLDDFDLGYEKIHACVKIAVYLEKI
;
A
#
# COMPACT_ATOMS: atom_id res chain seq x y z
N MET A 1 -6.35 -69.15 3.14
CA MET A 1 -6.66 -69.18 1.70
C MET A 1 -5.85 -68.06 1.07
N ASP A 2 -5.10 -68.37 0.02
CA ASP A 2 -3.99 -67.60 -0.56
C ASP A 2 -4.35 -66.12 -0.89
N PRO A 3 -3.53 -65.11 -0.50
CA PRO A 3 -3.82 -63.69 -0.73
C PRO A 3 -3.52 -63.18 -2.15
N THR A 4 -3.25 -64.05 -3.12
CA THR A 4 -2.92 -63.64 -4.51
C THR A 4 -4.10 -63.71 -5.50
N TYR A 5 -5.34 -63.80 -5.02
CA TYR A 5 -6.51 -63.87 -5.93
C TYR A 5 -7.24 -62.52 -6.07
N THR A 6 -7.08 -61.87 -7.22
CA THR A 6 -7.89 -60.71 -7.60
C THR A 6 -9.28 -61.16 -8.06
N ARG A 7 -10.30 -60.77 -7.31
CA ARG A 7 -11.71 -61.05 -7.64
C ARG A 7 -12.20 -60.07 -8.70
N TRP A 8 -12.52 -60.60 -9.87
CA TRP A 8 -13.05 -59.85 -11.02
C TRP A 8 -14.51 -59.47 -10.79
N ILE A 9 -14.88 -58.19 -10.98
CA ILE A 9 -16.27 -57.72 -10.89
C ILE A 9 -16.62 -56.90 -12.14
N PHE A 10 -16.80 -57.58 -13.26
CA PHE A 10 -17.60 -57.07 -14.37
C PHE A 10 -18.41 -58.22 -14.97
N GLN A 11 -19.53 -58.55 -14.31
CA GLN A 11 -20.83 -58.81 -14.94
C GLN A 11 -21.86 -59.30 -13.89
N GLY A 12 -22.91 -58.49 -13.66
CA GLY A 12 -24.27 -59.01 -13.81
C GLY A 12 -25.17 -59.31 -12.60
N GLU A 13 -24.96 -58.78 -11.39
CA GLU A 13 -25.99 -58.84 -10.32
C GLU A 13 -26.21 -57.48 -9.62
N GLU A 14 -27.48 -57.16 -9.35
CA GLU A 14 -28.00 -55.94 -8.70
C GLU A 14 -28.10 -56.09 -7.16
N PRO A 15 -28.24 -54.99 -6.40
CA PRO A 15 -27.50 -54.73 -5.17
C PRO A 15 -28.23 -55.11 -3.87
N SER A 16 -27.47 -55.34 -2.79
CA SER A 16 -28.04 -55.28 -1.43
C SER A 16 -27.83 -53.91 -0.81
N SER A 17 -28.91 -53.13 -0.85
CA SER A 17 -29.36 -52.11 0.12
C SER A 17 -28.33 -51.34 0.96
N SER A 18 -28.29 -50.04 0.65
CA SER A 18 -28.34 -48.90 1.58
C SER A 18 -27.19 -48.70 2.56
N VAL A 19 -26.25 -47.81 2.23
CA VAL A 19 -25.89 -46.63 3.04
C VAL A 19 -25.43 -45.52 2.08
N GLN A 20 -25.99 -44.32 2.23
CA GLN A 20 -25.52 -43.10 1.59
C GLN A 20 -24.20 -42.68 2.26
N ASP A 21 -23.10 -42.60 1.51
CA ASP A 21 -21.97 -41.74 1.92
C ASP A 21 -21.10 -41.40 0.70
N GLU A 22 -21.09 -40.12 0.34
CA GLU A 22 -20.31 -39.59 -0.78
C GLU A 22 -18.95 -39.11 -0.26
N TYR A 23 -18.13 -40.02 0.27
CA TYR A 23 -16.72 -39.74 0.60
C TYR A 23 -15.86 -40.04 -0.62
N ARG A 24 -15.62 -39.02 -1.44
CA ARG A 24 -14.61 -39.07 -2.50
C ARG A 24 -13.23 -39.13 -1.85
N GLU A 25 -12.53 -40.26 -1.97
CA GLU A 25 -11.12 -40.37 -1.54
C GLU A 25 -10.29 -39.24 -2.15
N MET A 26 -9.63 -38.47 -1.29
CA MET A 26 -8.82 -37.33 -1.69
C MET A 26 -7.63 -37.83 -2.52
N PRO A 27 -7.41 -37.33 -3.75
CA PRO A 27 -6.33 -37.81 -4.60
C PRO A 27 -4.96 -37.59 -3.96
N GLU A 28 -4.04 -38.55 -4.08
CA GLU A 28 -2.65 -38.42 -3.60
C GLU A 28 -1.95 -37.14 -4.08
N THR A 29 -2.33 -36.65 -5.25
CA THR A 29 -1.86 -35.37 -5.80
C THR A 29 -2.19 -34.17 -4.92
N TYR A 30 -3.27 -34.21 -4.15
CA TYR A 30 -3.60 -33.15 -3.19
C TYR A 30 -2.63 -33.13 -2.01
N PHE A 31 -2.20 -34.30 -1.54
CA PHE A 31 -1.21 -34.40 -0.46
C PHE A 31 0.17 -33.93 -0.94
N ILE A 32 0.57 -34.31 -2.16
CA ILE A 32 1.81 -33.82 -2.78
C ILE A 32 1.75 -32.30 -2.98
N TYR A 33 0.60 -31.75 -3.38
CA TYR A 33 0.41 -30.30 -3.50
C TYR A 33 0.55 -29.59 -2.16
N ARG A 34 -0.02 -30.15 -1.09
CA ARG A 34 0.06 -29.56 0.25
C ARG A 34 1.48 -29.58 0.81
N ASP A 35 2.20 -30.68 0.59
CA ASP A 35 3.57 -30.85 1.04
C ASP A 35 4.54 -29.93 0.29
N ALA A 36 4.35 -29.77 -1.03
CA ALA A 36 5.24 -28.98 -1.88
C ALA A 36 4.95 -27.47 -1.90
N PHE A 37 3.71 -27.04 -1.63
CA PHE A 37 3.28 -25.65 -1.82
C PHE A 37 2.69 -24.97 -0.58
N LEU A 38 2.38 -25.73 0.49
CA LEU A 38 1.81 -25.18 1.73
C LEU A 38 2.69 -25.44 2.97
N GLN A 39 3.89 -26.00 2.81
CA GLN A 39 4.94 -25.98 3.83
C GLN A 39 5.83 -24.75 3.66
N ASP A 40 5.23 -23.57 3.77
CA ASP A 40 5.89 -22.36 4.31
C ASP A 40 4.84 -21.26 4.56
N ASP A 41 3.76 -21.58 5.29
CA ASP A 41 3.15 -20.53 6.12
C ASP A 41 3.96 -20.52 7.42
N ASP A 42 5.17 -19.96 7.31
CA ASP A 42 5.78 -19.27 8.43
C ASP A 42 4.68 -18.38 9.04
N VAL A 43 4.55 -18.47 10.36
CA VAL A 43 3.80 -17.49 11.14
C VAL A 43 4.55 -16.14 11.02
N VAL A 44 4.30 -15.41 9.94
CA VAL A 44 4.72 -14.02 9.67
C VAL A 44 3.48 -13.15 9.88
N GLU A 45 3.43 -12.04 10.60
CA GLU A 45 4.28 -11.34 11.57
C GLU A 45 3.35 -10.27 12.21
N PRO A 46 3.57 -9.79 13.44
CA PRO A 46 2.89 -8.61 13.98
C PRO A 46 3.29 -7.27 13.30
N THR A 47 4.10 -7.32 12.25
CA THR A 47 4.79 -6.18 11.62
C THR A 47 3.95 -5.57 10.49
N GLN A 48 3.34 -6.39 9.64
CA GLN A 48 2.54 -5.95 8.50
C GLN A 48 1.29 -5.17 8.93
N ASP A 49 0.59 -5.67 9.95
CA ASP A 49 -0.55 -4.96 10.56
C ASP A 49 -0.15 -3.59 11.10
N ARG A 50 1.05 -3.49 11.69
CA ARG A 50 1.56 -2.25 12.29
C ARG A 50 1.95 -1.23 11.22
N GLU A 51 2.56 -1.66 10.12
CA GLU A 51 2.89 -0.79 8.99
C GLU A 51 1.63 -0.28 8.29
N GLU A 52 0.62 -1.14 8.09
CA GLU A 52 -0.66 -0.75 7.51
C GLU A 52 -1.41 0.24 8.41
N LEU A 53 -1.41 0.02 9.73
CA LEU A 53 -1.94 0.97 10.71
C LEU A 53 -1.22 2.32 10.67
N ASN A 54 0.11 2.32 10.55
CA ASN A 54 0.89 3.55 10.46
C ASN A 54 0.55 4.35 9.20
N PHE A 55 0.45 3.67 8.05
CA PHE A 55 0.10 4.31 6.79
C PHE A 55 -1.34 4.86 6.82
N LYS A 56 -2.31 4.12 7.38
CA LYS A 56 -3.68 4.62 7.58
C LYS A 56 -3.71 5.92 8.41
N ASN A 57 -2.98 5.95 9.52
CA ASN A 57 -2.87 7.15 10.35
C ASN A 57 -2.27 8.35 9.59
N LEU A 58 -1.29 8.08 8.70
CA LEU A 58 -0.68 9.09 7.86
C LEU A 58 -1.70 9.69 6.85
N VAL A 59 -2.47 8.82 6.19
CA VAL A 59 -3.55 9.22 5.27
C VAL A 59 -4.60 10.04 6.01
N ASP A 60 -5.05 9.57 7.17
CA ASP A 60 -6.05 10.27 7.97
C ASP A 60 -5.59 11.67 8.38
N ASP A 61 -4.33 11.83 8.83
CA ASP A 61 -3.76 13.15 9.17
C ASP A 61 -3.64 14.08 7.95
N ALA A 62 -3.33 13.53 6.78
CA ALA A 62 -3.18 14.28 5.54
C ALA A 62 -4.51 14.77 4.96
N GLU A 63 -5.59 14.00 5.17
CA GLU A 63 -6.96 14.35 4.78
C GLU A 63 -7.66 15.29 5.78
N LEU A 64 -7.09 15.53 6.97
CA LEU A 64 -7.62 16.54 7.87
C LEU A 64 -7.65 17.92 7.20
N PRO A 65 -8.70 18.73 7.45
CA PRO A 65 -8.75 20.11 7.00
C PRO A 65 -7.51 20.89 7.45
N LEU A 66 -7.00 21.78 6.60
CA LEU A 66 -5.81 22.58 6.90
C LEU A 66 -5.97 23.36 8.22
N TYR A 67 -7.16 23.84 8.50
CA TYR A 67 -7.63 24.35 9.79
C TYR A 67 -9.15 24.15 9.84
N THR A 68 -9.76 24.37 11.01
CA THR A 68 -11.21 24.16 11.20
C THR A 68 -12.03 24.98 10.20
N GLY A 69 -12.86 24.30 9.40
CA GLY A 69 -13.73 24.94 8.39
C GLY A 69 -13.04 25.27 7.05
N CYS A 70 -11.77 24.91 6.87
CA CYS A 70 -11.09 25.07 5.58
C CYS A 70 -11.59 24.05 4.56
N SER A 71 -11.74 24.46 3.30
CA SER A 71 -12.06 23.56 2.19
C SER A 71 -10.86 22.73 1.72
N TYR A 72 -9.64 23.16 2.04
CA TYR A 72 -8.42 22.44 1.71
C TYR A 72 -8.04 21.49 2.85
N THR A 73 -7.63 20.28 2.49
CA THR A 73 -6.94 19.36 3.39
C THR A 73 -5.48 19.79 3.60
N LYS A 74 -4.83 19.25 4.63
CA LYS A 74 -3.40 19.46 4.87
C LYS A 74 -2.58 19.09 3.64
N MET A 75 -2.86 17.93 3.03
CA MET A 75 -2.14 17.45 1.86
C MET A 75 -2.34 18.34 0.63
N SER A 76 -3.58 18.69 0.31
CA SER A 76 -3.89 19.51 -0.86
C SER A 76 -3.27 20.91 -0.76
N ALA A 77 -3.27 21.51 0.43
CA ALA A 77 -2.60 22.79 0.67
C ALA A 77 -1.09 22.71 0.43
N ILE A 78 -0.44 21.66 0.95
CA ILE A 78 1.00 21.42 0.76
C ILE A 78 1.34 21.24 -0.71
N VAL A 79 0.59 20.42 -1.45
CA VAL A 79 0.81 20.18 -2.88
C VAL A 79 0.69 21.48 -3.67
N VAL A 80 -0.33 22.31 -3.39
CA VAL A 80 -0.52 23.60 -4.07
C VAL A 80 0.65 24.56 -3.77
N LEU A 81 1.09 24.66 -2.51
CA LEU A 81 2.21 25.50 -2.12
C LEU A 81 3.53 25.03 -2.73
N TYR A 82 3.77 23.72 -2.75
CA TYR A 82 5.00 23.16 -3.30
C TYR A 82 5.05 23.32 -4.83
N LYS A 83 3.92 23.16 -5.53
CA LYS A 83 3.80 23.50 -6.95
C LYS A 83 4.08 24.99 -7.20
N TYR A 84 3.55 25.87 -6.35
CA TYR A 84 3.83 27.30 -6.44
C TYR A 84 5.34 27.59 -6.28
N LYS A 85 6.01 26.95 -5.32
CA LYS A 85 7.48 27.01 -5.18
C LYS A 85 8.20 26.62 -6.46
N ALA A 86 7.86 25.45 -7.03
CA ALA A 86 8.50 24.94 -8.23
C ALA A 86 8.28 25.87 -9.44
N ARG A 87 7.03 26.26 -9.67
CA ARG A 87 6.63 27.15 -10.78
C ARG A 87 7.36 28.50 -10.76
N HIS A 88 7.56 29.06 -9.57
CA HIS A 88 8.23 30.35 -9.40
C HIS A 88 9.71 30.23 -9.04
N SER A 89 10.27 29.02 -9.05
CA SER A 89 11.66 28.75 -8.67
C SER A 89 12.06 29.42 -7.34
N LEU A 90 11.15 29.41 -6.36
CA LEU A 90 11.44 30.01 -5.06
C LEU A 90 12.61 29.27 -4.42
N THR A 91 13.56 30.02 -3.87
CA THR A 91 14.64 29.43 -3.08
C THR A 91 14.07 28.76 -1.82
N ASP A 92 14.85 27.88 -1.22
CA ASP A 92 14.42 27.18 0.00
C ASP A 92 14.17 28.18 1.14
N ILE A 93 15.05 29.17 1.27
CA ILE A 93 14.90 30.29 2.22
C ILE A 93 13.63 31.11 1.96
N ALA A 94 13.35 31.44 0.69
CA ALA A 94 12.15 32.21 0.34
C ALA A 94 10.86 31.43 0.64
N PHE A 95 10.87 30.12 0.43
CA PHE A 95 9.72 29.27 0.73
C PHE A 95 9.49 29.13 2.24
N ASP A 96 10.54 28.96 3.03
CA ASP A 96 10.43 28.96 4.50
C ASP A 96 9.88 30.29 5.02
N GLY A 97 10.33 31.41 4.44
CA GLY A 97 9.78 32.74 4.73
C GLY A 97 8.29 32.85 4.37
N LEU A 98 7.88 32.30 3.22
CA LEU A 98 6.47 32.26 2.82
C LEU A 98 5.62 31.45 3.80
N LEU A 99 6.08 30.27 4.22
CA LEU A 99 5.38 29.44 5.21
C LEU A 99 5.21 30.21 6.52
N HIS A 100 6.27 30.87 7.01
CA HIS A 100 6.20 31.67 8.23
C HIS A 100 5.17 32.81 8.13
N LEU A 101 5.12 33.50 6.99
CA LEU A 101 4.11 34.53 6.74
C LEU A 101 2.69 33.95 6.75
N LEU A 102 2.48 32.80 6.08
CA LEU A 102 1.18 32.12 6.07
C LEU A 102 0.73 31.72 7.47
N HIS A 103 1.63 31.23 8.32
CA HIS A 103 1.31 30.95 9.72
C HIS A 103 0.85 32.20 10.49
N GLY A 104 1.33 33.39 10.12
CA GLY A 104 0.88 34.66 10.70
C GLY A 104 -0.51 35.11 10.22
N PHE A 105 -0.92 34.69 9.02
CA PHE A 105 -2.24 35.03 8.44
C PHE A 105 -3.33 33.98 8.74
N LEU A 106 -2.94 32.73 8.98
CA LEU A 106 -3.87 31.63 9.20
C LEU A 106 -4.31 31.53 10.68
N PRO A 107 -5.45 30.85 10.94
CA PRO A 107 -5.88 30.53 12.29
C PRO A 107 -4.83 29.75 13.09
N ARG A 108 -4.89 29.83 14.43
CA ARG A 108 -3.90 29.18 15.31
C ARG A 108 -3.87 27.64 15.21
N ASP A 109 -4.98 27.03 14.81
CA ASP A 109 -5.13 25.58 14.64
C ASP A 109 -4.71 25.08 13.25
N ASN A 110 -3.99 25.90 12.47
CA ASN A 110 -3.53 25.49 11.15
C ASN A 110 -2.47 24.38 11.22
N ARG A 111 -2.54 23.49 10.24
CA ARG A 111 -1.71 22.29 10.10
C ARG A 111 -0.63 22.43 9.02
N LEU A 112 -0.30 23.67 8.62
CA LEU A 112 0.78 23.86 7.65
C LEU A 112 2.12 23.41 8.24
N PRO A 113 3.02 22.83 7.43
CA PRO A 113 4.39 22.60 7.85
C PRO A 113 5.12 23.92 8.08
N ASN A 114 5.94 23.96 9.12
CA ASN A 114 6.71 25.16 9.48
C ASN A 114 7.96 25.38 8.62
N SER A 115 8.31 24.43 7.75
CA SER A 115 9.50 24.50 6.89
C SER A 115 9.37 23.64 5.64
N LEU A 116 10.23 23.92 4.67
CA LEU A 116 10.42 23.13 3.46
C LEU A 116 10.84 21.71 3.80
N TYR A 117 11.69 21.53 4.81
CA TYR A 117 12.10 20.20 5.24
C TYR A 117 10.90 19.38 5.72
N ALA A 118 10.06 19.95 6.60
CA ALA A 118 8.85 19.29 7.06
C ALA A 118 7.86 19.04 5.91
N THR A 119 7.78 19.98 4.96
CA THR A 119 6.97 19.84 3.75
C THR A 119 7.45 18.67 2.87
N LYS A 120 8.76 18.58 2.61
CA LYS A 120 9.36 17.50 1.82
C LYS A 120 9.20 16.16 2.51
N LYS A 121 9.48 16.09 3.82
CA LYS A 121 9.28 14.87 4.60
C LYS A 121 7.86 14.34 4.48
N LEU A 122 6.87 15.22 4.60
CA LEU A 122 5.47 14.83 4.43
C LEU A 122 5.20 14.34 3.01
N LEU A 123 5.73 14.99 1.97
CA LEU A 123 5.58 14.51 0.59
C LEU A 123 6.29 13.16 0.39
N ASP A 124 7.46 12.96 1.00
CA ASP A 124 8.23 11.72 0.94
C ASP A 124 7.48 10.57 1.63
N ASP A 125 6.78 10.83 2.74
CA ASP A 125 5.93 9.83 3.43
C ASP A 125 4.77 9.31 2.53
N PHE A 126 4.43 10.02 1.45
CA PHE A 126 3.44 9.63 0.43
C PHE A 126 4.08 9.23 -0.91
N ASP A 127 5.41 9.04 -0.97
CA ASP A 127 6.16 8.81 -2.22
C ASP A 127 5.96 9.90 -3.29
N LEU A 128 5.57 11.11 -2.87
CA LEU A 128 5.44 12.31 -3.71
C LEU A 128 6.67 13.21 -3.66
N GLY A 129 7.75 12.71 -3.07
CA GLY A 129 9.05 13.37 -2.99
C GLY A 129 9.62 13.74 -4.35
N TYR A 130 10.35 14.85 -4.40
CA TYR A 130 11.13 15.22 -5.59
C TYR A 130 12.50 14.55 -5.54
N GLU A 131 12.70 13.57 -6.42
CA GLU A 131 14.04 13.09 -6.75
C GLU A 131 14.70 14.10 -7.70
N LYS A 132 15.83 14.70 -7.28
CA LYS A 132 16.66 15.49 -8.18
C LYS A 132 17.37 14.54 -9.13
N ILE A 133 16.76 14.26 -10.27
CA ILE A 133 17.45 13.57 -11.36
C ILE A 133 18.48 14.55 -11.92
N HIS A 134 19.76 14.29 -11.68
CA HIS A 134 20.85 15.05 -12.26
C HIS A 134 20.92 14.73 -13.76
N ALA A 135 20.11 15.42 -14.56
CA ALA A 135 20.22 15.38 -16.02
C ALA A 135 21.57 16.01 -16.40
N CYS A 136 22.58 15.16 -16.60
CA CYS A 136 23.83 15.57 -17.20
C CYS A 136 23.51 16.19 -18.57
N VAL A 137 24.11 17.33 -18.89
CA VAL A 137 23.81 18.11 -20.11
C VAL A 137 24.07 17.26 -21.35
N LYS A 138 23.02 16.61 -21.84
CA LYS A 138 22.76 16.34 -23.26
C LYS A 138 21.34 15.80 -23.39
N ILE A 139 20.57 16.56 -24.17
CA ILE A 139 19.25 16.24 -24.73
C ILE A 139 18.09 16.70 -23.82
N ALA A 140 17.53 17.84 -24.23
CA ALA A 140 16.21 18.29 -23.85
C ALA A 140 15.18 17.20 -24.18
N VAL A 141 14.66 16.54 -23.15
CA VAL A 141 13.34 15.91 -23.21
C VAL A 141 12.57 16.43 -22.01
N TYR A 142 11.44 17.06 -22.34
CA TYR A 142 10.43 17.51 -21.40
C TYR A 142 10.07 16.40 -20.42
N LEU A 143 10.29 16.63 -19.13
CA LEU A 143 9.70 15.81 -18.09
C LEU A 143 8.74 16.69 -17.30
N GLU A 144 7.46 16.60 -17.66
CA GLU A 144 6.37 16.93 -16.76
C GLU A 144 6.33 15.88 -15.65
N LYS A 145 6.66 16.31 -14.42
CA LYS A 145 6.05 15.76 -13.21
C LYS A 145 5.43 16.93 -12.43
N ILE A 146 4.10 17.00 -12.61
CA ILE A 146 3.00 17.69 -11.89
C ILE A 146 3.31 19.01 -11.17
#